data_AF-A0A7V9HVQ0-F1
#
_entry.id   AF-A0A7V9HVQ0-F1
#
_cell.length_a   1.000
_cell.length_b   1.000
_cell.length_c   1.000
_cell.angle_alpha   90.00
_cell.angle_beta   90.00
_cell.angle_gamma   90.00
#
_symmetry.space_group_name_H-M   'P 1'
#
loop_
_entity.id
_entity.type
_entity.pdbx_description
1 polymer ?
#
loop_
_entity_poly.entity_id
_entity_poly.type
_entity_poly.pdbx_seq_one_letter_code
_entity_poly.pdbx_strand_id
1 'polypeptide(L)'
;MAWADEISGRLIDEPVSIYVAVLKKTIVGFAAYECTRKTLIRPTGVADLVRGRSFGRALPIASVEAIRTNARGCENQQEPDKLIMQLLPFSAFGRIFEPLRGRRIGYVRLQGNVGDSLIEAAAFQMMRYFDIDFVVTKPFPSAKVDEWLIAGGGNMGSYYENCQRVRRQVLADGRPVSVLPQSFITPEQFAYKRVFVRERASLNLRPDALLAPDLALGLDIPWHWKLFLGLNRRRQSRLTIDKGLWLRHDREALFSQSRSLGDPVECCRSPFQYLRLATGYRHVITDRLHFAVAALLCGRKTTLLPNSYHKNRSMYETWLHELGCEWRDAP
;
A
#
# COMPACT_ATOMS: atom_id res chain seq x y z
N MET A 1 26.25 -5.95 26.01
CA MET A 1 25.21 -6.99 25.87
C MET A 1 24.02 -6.80 26.83
N ALA A 2 23.91 -5.73 27.62
CA ALA A 2 22.83 -5.57 28.61
C ALA A 2 21.47 -5.06 28.07
N TRP A 3 21.40 -4.53 26.85
CA TRP A 3 20.17 -3.93 26.29
C TRP A 3 19.29 -4.91 25.51
N ALA A 4 19.84 -6.06 25.11
CA ALA A 4 19.11 -7.04 24.30
C ALA A 4 17.98 -7.69 25.10
N ASP A 5 18.24 -8.01 26.36
CA ASP A 5 17.24 -8.60 27.27
C ASP A 5 16.11 -7.63 27.62
N GLU A 6 16.40 -6.32 27.65
CA GLU A 6 15.44 -5.27 27.99
C GLU A 6 14.39 -4.99 26.87
N ILE A 7 14.70 -5.39 25.63
CA ILE A 7 13.90 -5.11 24.43
C ILE A 7 13.10 -6.34 23.96
N SER A 8 13.55 -7.54 24.31
CA SER A 8 12.97 -8.82 23.85
C SER A 8 11.46 -8.97 24.12
N GLY A 9 10.98 -8.47 25.26
CA GLY A 9 9.56 -8.56 25.64
C GLY A 9 8.61 -7.65 24.85
N ARG A 10 9.12 -6.62 24.15
CA ARG A 10 8.30 -5.55 23.53
C ARG A 10 8.27 -5.56 22.01
N LEU A 11 9.01 -6.47 21.37
CA LEU A 11 8.77 -6.83 19.97
C LEU A 11 7.40 -7.49 19.76
N ILE A 12 6.68 -7.80 20.86
CA ILE A 12 5.42 -8.54 20.90
C ILE A 12 4.22 -7.63 21.25
N ASP A 13 4.43 -6.39 21.73
CA ASP A 13 3.34 -5.46 22.06
C ASP A 13 2.75 -4.80 20.79
N GLU A 14 1.42 -4.73 20.71
CA GLU A 14 0.71 -3.89 19.74
C GLU A 14 0.04 -2.69 20.44
N PRO A 15 0.36 -1.44 20.03
CA PRO A 15 1.30 -1.06 18.98
C PRO A 15 2.77 -1.16 19.43
N VAL A 16 3.63 -1.52 18.47
CA VAL A 16 5.09 -1.62 18.68
C VAL A 16 5.66 -0.28 19.12
N SER A 17 6.15 -0.25 20.35
CA SER A 17 6.64 0.94 21.05
C SER A 17 8.14 1.22 20.82
N ILE A 18 8.74 0.67 19.76
CA ILE A 18 10.18 0.78 19.52
C ILE A 18 10.54 0.95 18.04
N TYR A 19 11.46 1.88 17.76
CA TYR A 19 12.15 2.01 16.49
C TYR A 19 13.55 1.44 16.59
N VAL A 20 13.99 0.73 15.54
CA VAL A 20 15.35 0.19 15.42
C VAL A 20 16.05 0.73 14.17
N ALA A 21 17.32 1.11 14.30
CA ALA A 21 18.18 1.48 13.19
C ALA A 21 19.03 0.27 12.78
N VAL A 22 18.99 -0.08 11.49
CA VAL A 22 19.74 -1.22 10.94
C VAL A 22 20.75 -0.74 9.90
N LEU A 23 22.02 -1.11 10.06
CA LEU A 23 23.10 -0.84 9.11
C LEU A 23 23.77 -2.17 8.74
N LYS A 24 23.84 -2.48 7.43
CA LYS A 24 24.41 -3.75 6.93
C LYS A 24 23.85 -4.98 7.68
N LYS A 25 22.53 -5.04 7.86
CA LYS A 25 21.80 -6.10 8.60
C LYS A 25 22.12 -6.21 10.10
N THR A 26 22.83 -5.24 10.67
CA THR A 26 23.13 -5.19 12.10
C THR A 26 22.34 -4.06 12.76
N ILE A 27 21.73 -4.31 13.92
CA ILE A 27 21.07 -3.26 14.70
C ILE A 27 22.17 -2.35 15.28
N VAL A 28 22.11 -1.07 14.91
CA VAL A 28 23.09 -0.06 15.32
C VAL A 28 22.48 1.04 16.20
N GLY A 29 21.17 0.98 16.47
CA GLY A 29 20.53 1.84 17.45
C GLY A 29 19.05 1.53 17.62
N PHE A 30 18.44 2.09 18.66
CA PHE A 30 17.03 1.98 18.96
C PHE A 30 16.51 3.20 19.73
N ALA A 31 15.21 3.47 19.62
CA ALA A 31 14.49 4.34 20.53
C ALA A 31 13.13 3.74 20.85
N ALA A 32 12.92 3.48 22.13
CA ALA A 32 11.64 3.04 22.65
C ALA A 32 10.85 4.24 23.17
N TYR A 33 9.53 4.19 23.08
CA TYR A 33 8.62 5.26 23.49
C TYR A 33 7.40 4.70 24.21
N GLU A 34 6.84 5.47 25.13
CA GLU A 34 5.71 5.10 26.00
C GLU A 34 5.88 3.78 26.76
N CYS A 35 7.11 3.37 27.02
CA CYS A 35 7.40 2.07 27.61
C CYS A 35 6.94 1.96 29.08
N THR A 36 7.11 3.03 29.86
CA THR A 36 6.73 3.04 31.29
C THR A 36 5.75 4.16 31.62
N ARG A 37 5.68 5.21 30.80
CA ARG A 37 4.78 6.37 30.95
C ARG A 37 4.45 6.95 29.58
N LYS A 38 3.22 7.43 29.38
CA LYS A 38 2.82 8.16 28.16
C LYS A 38 3.78 9.31 27.87
N THR A 39 4.01 9.61 26.60
CA THR A 39 4.96 10.63 26.08
C THR A 39 6.45 10.41 26.39
N LEU A 40 6.84 9.38 27.14
CA LEU A 40 8.25 9.14 27.49
C LEU A 40 9.00 8.48 26.34
N ILE A 41 10.19 8.98 25.97
CA ILE A 41 11.03 8.41 24.90
C ILE A 41 12.34 7.88 25.49
N ARG A 42 12.26 6.74 26.17
CA ARG A 42 13.39 6.00 26.73
C ARG A 42 12.98 4.52 26.90
N PRO A 43 13.93 3.56 26.83
CA PRO A 43 15.36 3.76 26.57
C PRO A 43 15.69 4.08 25.10
N THR A 44 16.80 4.78 24.89
CA THR A 44 17.38 5.04 23.56
C THR A 44 18.85 4.65 23.56
N GLY A 45 19.33 4.02 22.50
CA GLY A 45 20.72 3.60 22.39
C GLY A 45 21.23 3.67 20.96
N VAL A 46 22.50 4.00 20.79
CA VAL A 46 23.16 4.03 19.48
C VAL A 46 24.56 3.44 19.67
N ALA A 47 24.95 2.50 18.80
CA ALA A 47 26.25 1.87 18.86
C ALA A 47 27.38 2.91 18.65
N ASP A 48 28.51 2.72 19.32
CA ASP A 48 29.62 3.69 19.33
C ASP A 48 30.13 4.03 17.93
N LEU A 49 30.16 3.03 17.04
CA LEU A 49 30.55 3.15 15.63
C LEU A 49 29.70 4.15 14.81
N VAL A 50 28.49 4.45 15.27
CA VAL A 50 27.56 5.36 14.58
C VAL A 50 27.21 6.60 15.42
N ARG A 51 27.92 6.83 16.55
CA ARG A 51 27.84 8.10 17.30
C ARG A 51 28.34 9.26 16.43
N GLY A 52 27.76 10.45 16.61
CA GLY A 52 28.04 11.63 15.78
C GLY A 52 27.40 11.63 14.38
N ARG A 53 26.69 10.55 14.00
CA ARG A 53 25.87 10.51 12.78
C ARG A 53 24.42 10.88 13.08
N SER A 54 23.61 11.11 12.04
CA SER A 54 22.21 11.55 12.16
C SER A 54 21.27 10.55 12.86
N PHE A 55 21.69 9.30 13.10
CA PHE A 55 20.88 8.26 13.77
C PHE A 55 20.44 8.66 15.18
N GLY A 56 21.31 9.32 15.96
CA GLY A 56 21.00 9.74 17.33
C GLY A 56 19.91 10.82 17.42
N ARG A 57 19.65 11.56 16.33
CA ARG A 57 18.55 12.52 16.23
C ARG A 57 17.31 11.91 15.58
N ALA A 58 17.49 11.03 14.59
CA ALA A 58 16.38 10.45 13.83
C ALA A 58 15.48 9.55 14.68
N LEU A 59 16.05 8.76 15.59
CA LEU A 59 15.31 7.80 16.40
C LEU A 59 14.37 8.49 17.42
N PRO A 60 14.79 9.48 18.24
CA PRO A 60 13.88 10.19 19.14
C PRO A 60 12.83 11.02 18.40
N ILE A 61 13.17 11.64 17.25
CA ILE A 61 12.20 12.35 16.43
C ILE A 61 11.11 11.39 15.94
N ALA A 62 11.48 10.18 15.53
CA ALA A 62 10.52 9.17 15.11
C ALA A 62 9.56 8.77 16.23
N SER A 63 10.08 8.62 17.45
CA SER A 63 9.29 8.35 18.65
C SER A 63 8.31 9.47 19.00
N VAL A 64 8.73 10.75 18.94
CA VAL A 64 7.82 11.91 19.20
C VAL A 64 6.64 11.91 18.22
N GLU A 65 6.90 11.66 16.94
CA GLU A 65 5.86 11.66 15.91
C GLU A 65 4.93 10.44 15.99
N ALA A 66 5.43 9.28 16.41
CA ALA A 66 4.59 8.13 16.72
C ALA A 66 3.61 8.45 17.86
N ILE A 67 4.10 9.10 18.93
CA ILE A 67 3.27 9.57 20.04
C ILE A 67 2.21 10.57 19.54
N ARG A 68 2.59 11.53 18.68
CA ARG A 68 1.65 12.49 18.07
C ARG A 68 0.60 11.82 17.20
N THR A 69 0.99 10.80 16.44
CA THR A 69 0.08 10.04 15.58
C THR A 69 -0.93 9.25 16.41
N ASN A 70 -0.49 8.63 17.50
CA ASN A 70 -1.37 7.95 18.46
C ASN A 70 -2.34 8.94 19.13
N ALA A 71 -1.87 10.14 19.50
CA ALA A 71 -2.69 11.17 20.11
C ALA A 71 -3.74 11.76 19.13
N ARG A 72 -3.39 11.94 17.86
CA ARG A 72 -4.32 12.42 16.81
C ARG A 72 -5.44 11.42 16.48
N GLY A 73 -5.34 10.17 16.92
CA GLY A 73 -6.45 9.21 16.86
C GLY A 73 -7.63 9.57 17.78
N CYS A 74 -7.45 10.50 18.74
CA CYS A 74 -8.48 10.84 19.73
C CYS A 74 -9.07 12.26 19.62
N GLU A 75 -8.53 13.18 18.81
CA GLU A 75 -9.02 14.57 18.79
C GLU A 75 -9.20 15.11 17.37
N ASN A 76 -10.42 15.62 17.10
CA ASN A 76 -10.84 16.20 15.83
C ASN A 76 -10.22 17.60 15.57
N GLN A 77 -9.76 17.77 14.33
CA GLN A 77 -9.73 18.99 13.48
C GLN A 77 -9.15 20.32 14.01
N GLN A 78 -7.94 20.68 13.51
CA GLN A 78 -7.64 21.95 12.82
C GLN A 78 -6.21 21.95 12.19
N GLU A 79 -6.10 22.33 10.90
CA GLU A 79 -4.85 22.40 10.08
C GLU A 79 -3.91 23.55 10.52
N PRO A 80 -2.58 23.45 10.29
CA PRO A 80 -1.99 24.05 9.08
C PRO A 80 -0.87 23.22 8.39
N ASP A 81 -0.66 23.52 7.10
CA ASP A 81 0.31 22.99 6.13
C ASP A 81 0.08 21.56 5.59
N LYS A 82 -0.74 21.48 4.52
CA LYS A 82 -0.96 20.34 3.63
C LYS A 82 0.36 19.73 3.13
N LEU A 83 0.79 18.68 3.80
CA LEU A 83 1.63 17.63 3.22
C LEU A 83 0.84 16.31 3.12
N ILE A 84 -0.44 16.41 2.76
CA ILE A 84 -1.29 15.25 2.49
C ILE A 84 -0.96 14.79 1.07
N MET A 85 -0.28 13.65 0.94
CA MET A 85 0.04 13.01 -0.34
C MET A 85 -0.69 11.67 -0.50
N GLN A 86 -1.94 11.61 -0.06
CA GLN A 86 -2.88 10.62 -0.56
C GLN A 86 -3.43 11.14 -1.89
N LEU A 87 -3.63 10.29 -2.89
CA LEU A 87 -4.34 10.71 -4.11
C LEU A 87 -5.84 10.87 -3.82
N LEU A 88 -6.39 10.03 -2.94
CA LEU A 88 -7.76 10.12 -2.46
C LEU A 88 -7.80 10.03 -0.92
N PRO A 89 -8.64 10.82 -0.23
CA PRO A 89 -8.79 10.73 1.21
C PRO A 89 -9.41 9.39 1.61
N PHE A 90 -9.13 8.89 2.82
CA PHE A 90 -9.74 7.65 3.33
C PHE A 90 -11.28 7.67 3.33
N SER A 91 -11.91 8.84 3.48
CA SER A 91 -13.37 8.99 3.39
C SER A 91 -13.94 8.54 2.04
N ALA A 92 -13.18 8.63 0.95
CA ALA A 92 -13.59 8.13 -0.37
C ALA A 92 -13.81 6.60 -0.40
N PHE A 93 -13.29 5.88 0.59
CA PHE A 93 -13.39 4.43 0.73
C PHE A 93 -14.45 4.00 1.76
N GLY A 94 -15.22 4.95 2.31
CA GLY A 94 -16.23 4.67 3.34
C GLY A 94 -17.25 3.61 2.93
N ARG A 95 -17.67 3.58 1.66
CA ARG A 95 -18.60 2.56 1.13
C ARG A 95 -18.10 1.12 1.30
N ILE A 96 -16.78 0.94 1.33
CA ILE A 96 -16.15 -0.37 1.52
C ILE A 96 -16.07 -0.70 3.02
N PHE A 97 -15.51 0.23 3.81
CA PHE A 97 -15.03 -0.05 5.16
C PHE A 97 -16.00 0.36 6.29
N GLU A 98 -16.84 1.37 6.13
CA GLU A 98 -17.84 1.74 7.16
C GLU A 98 -18.74 0.56 7.56
N PRO A 99 -19.26 -0.28 6.63
CA PRO A 99 -20.07 -1.44 7.01
C PRO A 99 -19.29 -2.57 7.72
N LEU A 100 -17.98 -2.43 7.85
CA LEU A 100 -17.09 -3.37 8.53
C LEU A 100 -16.67 -2.89 9.93
N ARG A 101 -16.94 -1.62 10.29
CA ARG A 101 -16.55 -1.05 11.59
C ARG A 101 -17.06 -1.90 12.75
N GLY A 102 -16.20 -2.13 13.75
CA GLY A 102 -16.53 -2.91 14.95
C GLY A 102 -16.70 -4.41 14.72
N ARG A 103 -16.39 -4.93 13.53
CA ARG A 103 -16.42 -6.36 13.21
C ARG A 103 -15.01 -6.92 13.14
N ARG A 104 -14.89 -8.23 13.38
CA ARG A 104 -13.63 -8.97 13.24
C ARG A 104 -13.53 -9.61 11.86
N ILE A 105 -12.60 -9.12 11.06
CA ILE A 105 -12.48 -9.47 9.64
C ILE A 105 -11.29 -10.40 9.39
N GLY A 106 -11.55 -11.49 8.67
CA GLY A 106 -10.50 -12.33 8.13
C GLY A 106 -10.03 -11.79 6.80
N TYR A 107 -8.84 -11.20 6.73
CA TYR A 107 -8.27 -10.70 5.48
C TYR A 107 -7.53 -11.82 4.74
N VAL A 108 -7.97 -12.12 3.52
CA VAL A 108 -7.42 -13.20 2.69
C VAL A 108 -6.55 -12.63 1.58
N ARG A 109 -5.25 -12.93 1.66
CA ARG A 109 -4.27 -12.58 0.65
C ARG A 109 -4.46 -13.38 -0.63
N LEU A 110 -4.24 -12.72 -1.75
CA LEU A 110 -4.10 -13.35 -3.06
C LEU A 110 -2.65 -13.28 -3.51
N GLN A 111 -2.23 -14.22 -4.37
CA GLN A 111 -0.90 -14.19 -4.96
C GLN A 111 -0.79 -12.96 -5.88
N GLY A 112 0.33 -12.23 -5.77
CA GLY A 112 0.51 -10.98 -6.49
C GLY A 112 1.96 -10.49 -6.46
N ASN A 113 2.18 -9.30 -7.03
CA ASN A 113 3.48 -8.62 -7.09
C ASN A 113 3.55 -7.43 -6.11
N VAL A 114 4.60 -6.61 -6.22
CA VAL A 114 4.78 -5.43 -5.34
C VAL A 114 3.68 -4.37 -5.50
N GLY A 115 3.01 -4.32 -6.66
CA GLY A 115 1.82 -3.51 -6.88
C GLY A 115 0.65 -3.94 -5.99
N ASP A 116 0.41 -5.24 -5.88
CA ASP A 116 -0.60 -5.77 -4.95
C ASP A 116 -0.21 -5.51 -3.48
N SER A 117 1.10 -5.45 -3.18
CA SER A 117 1.59 -5.06 -1.85
C SER A 117 1.27 -3.59 -1.51
N LEU A 118 1.18 -2.68 -2.50
CA LEU A 118 0.70 -1.31 -2.27
C LEU A 118 -0.79 -1.29 -1.93
N ILE A 119 -1.59 -2.07 -2.64
CA ILE A 119 -3.04 -2.21 -2.39
C ILE A 119 -3.26 -2.73 -0.97
N GLU A 120 -2.52 -3.76 -0.57
CA GLU A 120 -2.60 -4.34 0.77
C GLU A 120 -2.19 -3.33 1.86
N ALA A 121 -1.08 -2.61 1.66
CA ALA A 121 -0.63 -1.59 2.60
C ALA A 121 -1.70 -0.51 2.82
N ALA A 122 -2.36 -0.05 1.74
CA ALA A 122 -3.46 0.89 1.83
C ALA A 122 -4.70 0.28 2.50
N ALA A 123 -5.04 -0.97 2.20
CA ALA A 123 -6.15 -1.67 2.84
C ALA A 123 -5.98 -1.72 4.37
N PHE A 124 -4.78 -2.03 4.85
CA PHE A 124 -4.50 -2.07 6.30
C PHE A 124 -4.55 -0.70 6.96
N GLN A 125 -4.13 0.36 6.26
CA GLN A 125 -4.29 1.74 6.75
C GLN A 125 -5.77 2.09 6.90
N MET A 126 -6.59 1.76 5.90
CA MET A 126 -8.02 2.01 5.93
C MET A 126 -8.71 1.17 7.02
N MET A 127 -8.37 -0.11 7.18
CA MET A 127 -8.93 -0.93 8.25
C MET A 127 -8.70 -0.34 9.64
N ARG A 128 -7.48 0.16 9.89
CA ARG A 128 -7.15 0.85 11.15
C ARG A 128 -7.91 2.16 11.28
N TYR A 129 -7.98 2.95 10.21
CA TYR A 129 -8.71 4.22 10.21
C TYR A 129 -10.21 4.05 10.49
N PHE A 130 -10.82 2.99 9.96
CA PHE A 130 -12.24 2.69 10.14
C PHE A 130 -12.57 1.88 11.40
N ASP A 131 -11.58 1.63 12.27
CA ASP A 131 -11.74 0.86 13.51
C ASP A 131 -12.28 -0.57 13.26
N ILE A 132 -11.56 -1.31 12.41
CA ILE A 132 -11.85 -2.69 12.05
C ILE A 132 -10.80 -3.60 12.70
N ASP A 133 -11.24 -4.54 13.53
CA ASP A 133 -10.39 -5.63 14.01
C ASP A 133 -10.16 -6.60 12.85
N PHE A 134 -8.91 -6.86 12.46
CA PHE A 134 -8.62 -7.76 11.36
C PHE A 134 -7.45 -8.69 11.63
N VAL A 135 -7.57 -9.90 11.10
CA VAL A 135 -6.51 -10.90 11.11
C VAL A 135 -6.19 -11.33 9.68
N VAL A 136 -4.91 -11.31 9.34
CA VAL A 136 -4.45 -11.78 8.03
C VAL A 136 -4.27 -13.28 8.09
N THR A 137 -5.13 -14.03 7.43
CA THR A 137 -5.09 -15.48 7.46
C THR A 137 -5.77 -16.11 6.24
N LYS A 138 -5.44 -17.38 6.00
CA LYS A 138 -6.26 -18.23 5.13
C LYS A 138 -7.54 -18.66 5.87
N PRO A 139 -8.62 -19.01 5.17
CA PRO A 139 -9.81 -19.60 5.78
C PRO A 139 -9.49 -20.90 6.51
N PHE A 140 -10.04 -21.06 7.72
CA PHE A 140 -9.98 -22.31 8.48
C PHE A 140 -11.19 -22.41 9.44
N PRO A 141 -11.67 -23.63 9.77
CA PRO A 141 -12.95 -23.80 10.46
C PRO A 141 -13.07 -23.07 11.81
N SER A 142 -12.02 -23.09 12.62
CA SER A 142 -12.00 -22.49 13.96
C SER A 142 -11.75 -20.97 13.97
N ALA A 143 -11.69 -20.31 12.81
CA ALA A 143 -11.47 -18.88 12.73
C ALA A 143 -12.64 -18.11 13.38
N LYS A 144 -12.32 -17.27 14.37
CA LYS A 144 -13.29 -16.37 15.00
C LYS A 144 -13.35 -15.06 14.21
N VAL A 145 -13.96 -15.10 13.04
CA VAL A 145 -14.16 -13.93 12.16
C VAL A 145 -15.62 -13.83 11.75
N ASP A 146 -16.13 -12.61 11.59
CA ASP A 146 -17.52 -12.34 11.22
C ASP A 146 -17.73 -12.37 9.69
N GLU A 147 -16.67 -12.09 8.93
CA GLU A 147 -16.69 -12.00 7.47
C GLU A 147 -15.28 -12.16 6.92
N TRP A 148 -15.15 -12.84 5.78
CA TRP A 148 -13.93 -12.89 5.00
C TRP A 148 -13.87 -11.73 4.03
N LEU A 149 -12.71 -11.09 3.95
CA LEU A 149 -12.45 -10.02 3.01
C LEU A 149 -11.29 -10.42 2.10
N ILE A 150 -11.60 -10.66 0.84
CA ILE A 150 -10.61 -11.03 -0.18
C ILE A 150 -9.88 -9.78 -0.65
N ALA A 151 -8.56 -9.85 -0.75
CA ALA A 151 -7.68 -8.77 -1.20
C ALA A 151 -8.13 -8.16 -2.54
N GLY A 152 -7.88 -6.86 -2.72
CA GLY A 152 -8.07 -6.14 -4.00
C GLY A 152 -7.00 -6.52 -5.02
N GLY A 153 -7.09 -6.00 -6.25
CA GLY A 153 -6.14 -6.35 -7.31
C GLY A 153 -6.74 -6.43 -8.70
N GLY A 154 -6.12 -7.20 -9.60
CA GLY A 154 -6.62 -7.41 -10.96
C GLY A 154 -6.61 -8.87 -11.36
N ASN A 155 -7.24 -9.73 -10.55
CA ASN A 155 -7.16 -11.19 -10.72
C ASN A 155 -8.53 -11.90 -10.76
N MET A 156 -9.61 -11.14 -10.94
CA MET A 156 -10.96 -11.71 -11.03
C MET A 156 -11.20 -12.37 -12.39
N GLY A 157 -11.89 -13.51 -12.37
CA GLY A 157 -12.03 -14.40 -13.52
C GLY A 157 -11.15 -15.65 -13.44
N SER A 158 -11.11 -16.43 -14.52
CA SER A 158 -10.37 -17.69 -14.61
C SER A 158 -8.92 -17.53 -15.07
N TYR A 159 -8.54 -16.34 -15.54
CA TYR A 159 -7.20 -16.07 -16.10
C TYR A 159 -6.05 -16.34 -15.10
N TYR A 160 -6.32 -16.18 -13.80
CA TYR A 160 -5.38 -16.48 -12.71
C TYR A 160 -5.92 -17.60 -11.82
N GLU A 161 -5.73 -18.85 -12.24
CA GLU A 161 -6.27 -20.06 -11.59
C GLU A 161 -5.94 -20.15 -10.09
N ASN A 162 -4.73 -19.79 -9.69
CA ASN A 162 -4.32 -19.81 -8.28
C ASN A 162 -5.20 -18.88 -7.43
N CYS A 163 -5.49 -17.66 -7.92
CA CYS A 163 -6.35 -16.72 -7.22
C CYS A 163 -7.79 -17.22 -7.19
N GLN A 164 -8.29 -17.77 -8.31
CA GLN A 164 -9.63 -18.36 -8.36
C GLN A 164 -9.79 -19.52 -7.37
N ARG A 165 -8.79 -20.39 -7.24
CA ARG A 165 -8.79 -21.49 -6.26
C ARG A 165 -8.90 -20.98 -4.83
N VAL A 166 -8.17 -19.92 -4.47
CA VAL A 166 -8.29 -19.29 -3.15
C VAL A 166 -9.70 -18.77 -2.93
N ARG A 167 -10.30 -18.08 -3.91
CA ARG A 167 -11.70 -17.58 -3.79
C ARG A 167 -12.69 -18.72 -3.54
N ARG A 168 -12.56 -19.85 -4.23
CA ARG A 168 -13.39 -21.06 -3.98
C ARG A 168 -13.20 -21.60 -2.56
N GLN A 169 -11.98 -21.64 -2.05
CA GLN A 169 -11.68 -22.10 -0.69
C GLN A 169 -12.31 -21.19 0.38
N VAL A 170 -12.27 -19.87 0.16
CA VAL A 170 -12.89 -18.90 1.07
C VAL A 170 -14.40 -19.05 1.10
N LEU A 171 -15.03 -19.25 -0.06
CA LEU A 171 -16.48 -19.45 -0.14
C LEU A 171 -16.93 -20.78 0.50
N ALA A 172 -16.10 -21.81 0.45
CA ALA A 172 -16.39 -23.10 1.08
C ALA A 172 -16.43 -23.04 2.62
N ASP A 173 -15.88 -21.98 3.24
CA ASP A 173 -15.99 -21.77 4.70
C ASP A 173 -17.42 -21.45 5.15
N GLY A 174 -18.29 -20.99 4.24
CA GLY A 174 -19.72 -20.73 4.51
C GLY A 174 -20.03 -19.41 5.22
N ARG A 175 -19.03 -18.74 5.81
CA ARG A 175 -19.19 -17.38 6.35
C ARG A 175 -19.36 -16.35 5.21
N PRO A 176 -19.94 -15.16 5.48
CA PRO A 176 -20.03 -14.10 4.48
C PRO A 176 -18.65 -13.73 3.91
N VAL A 177 -18.60 -13.51 2.60
CA VAL A 177 -17.38 -13.14 1.87
C VAL A 177 -17.59 -11.87 1.08
N SER A 178 -16.75 -10.86 1.29
CA SER A 178 -16.69 -9.65 0.45
C SER A 178 -15.38 -9.58 -0.31
N VAL A 179 -15.41 -9.00 -1.51
CA VAL A 179 -14.25 -8.83 -2.39
C VAL A 179 -13.91 -7.35 -2.50
N LEU A 180 -12.71 -6.96 -2.07
CA LEU A 180 -12.20 -5.59 -2.22
C LEU A 180 -12.05 -5.20 -3.69
N PRO A 181 -11.89 -3.90 -4.01
CA PRO A 181 -11.88 -3.41 -5.39
C PRO A 181 -10.94 -4.21 -6.32
N GLN A 182 -11.52 -4.85 -7.32
CA GLN A 182 -10.84 -5.72 -8.27
C GLN A 182 -11.09 -5.31 -9.73
N SER A 183 -10.15 -5.63 -10.62
CA SER A 183 -10.41 -5.67 -12.07
C SER A 183 -10.74 -7.09 -12.52
N PHE A 184 -11.79 -7.23 -13.32
CA PHE A 184 -12.22 -8.48 -13.93
C PHE A 184 -11.59 -8.64 -15.30
N ILE A 185 -11.04 -9.83 -15.58
CA ILE A 185 -10.50 -10.18 -16.90
C ILE A 185 -11.53 -10.98 -17.69
N THR A 186 -12.19 -11.91 -17.00
CA THR A 186 -13.29 -12.71 -17.52
C THR A 186 -14.46 -12.66 -16.52
N PRO A 187 -15.70 -12.97 -16.96
CA PRO A 187 -16.83 -13.07 -16.05
C PRO A 187 -16.58 -14.09 -14.91
N GLU A 188 -17.07 -13.78 -13.72
CA GLU A 188 -17.12 -14.70 -12.56
C GLU A 188 -18.41 -14.49 -11.77
N GLN A 189 -19.17 -15.57 -11.59
CA GLN A 189 -20.51 -15.53 -10.99
C GLN A 189 -20.58 -16.11 -9.58
N PHE A 190 -19.45 -16.23 -8.88
CA PHE A 190 -19.48 -16.67 -7.48
C PHE A 190 -20.35 -15.74 -6.61
N ALA A 191 -21.00 -16.35 -5.62
CA ALA A 191 -21.92 -15.66 -4.72
C ALA A 191 -21.14 -15.03 -3.56
N TYR A 192 -20.87 -13.74 -3.66
CA TYR A 192 -20.26 -12.94 -2.60
C TYR A 192 -21.32 -12.07 -1.94
N LYS A 193 -21.12 -11.71 -0.67
CA LYS A 193 -21.95 -10.72 0.03
C LYS A 193 -21.83 -9.34 -0.60
N ARG A 194 -20.59 -8.92 -0.93
CA ARG A 194 -20.30 -7.68 -1.66
C ARG A 194 -19.14 -7.91 -2.62
N VAL A 195 -19.23 -7.31 -3.80
CA VAL A 195 -18.15 -7.31 -4.79
C VAL A 195 -17.87 -5.87 -5.17
N PHE A 196 -16.63 -5.43 -5.01
CA PHE A 196 -16.20 -4.12 -5.49
C PHE A 196 -15.39 -4.26 -6.77
N VAL A 197 -15.69 -3.43 -7.76
CA VAL A 197 -14.86 -3.26 -8.95
C VAL A 197 -14.15 -1.92 -8.90
N ARG A 198 -12.91 -1.89 -9.38
CA ARG A 198 -12.06 -0.68 -9.31
C ARG A 198 -12.11 0.20 -10.55
N GLU A 199 -12.78 -0.21 -11.61
CA GLU A 199 -13.00 0.59 -12.82
C GLU A 199 -14.33 0.22 -13.49
N ARG A 200 -14.80 1.05 -14.42
CA ARG A 200 -16.12 0.92 -15.03
C ARG A 200 -16.25 -0.23 -16.03
N ALA A 201 -15.23 -0.56 -16.81
CA ALA A 201 -15.28 -1.66 -17.77
C ALA A 201 -15.51 -3.02 -17.09
N SER A 202 -15.02 -3.22 -15.86
CA SER A 202 -15.30 -4.42 -15.06
C SER A 202 -16.79 -4.59 -14.72
N LEU A 203 -17.59 -3.52 -14.71
CA LEU A 203 -19.05 -3.61 -14.52
C LEU A 203 -19.73 -4.36 -15.67
N ASN A 204 -19.16 -4.34 -16.89
CA ASN A 204 -19.69 -5.14 -18.00
C ASN A 204 -19.54 -6.65 -17.75
N LEU A 205 -18.59 -7.05 -16.90
CA LEU A 205 -18.34 -8.45 -16.54
C LEU A 205 -19.05 -8.86 -15.24
N ARG A 206 -19.37 -7.91 -14.37
CA ARG A 206 -20.10 -8.10 -13.11
C ARG A 206 -21.03 -6.90 -12.83
N PRO A 207 -22.23 -6.86 -13.44
CA PRO A 207 -23.11 -5.67 -13.37
C PRO A 207 -23.66 -5.35 -11.98
N ASP A 208 -23.76 -6.33 -11.10
CA ASP A 208 -24.21 -6.20 -9.71
C ASP A 208 -23.09 -5.77 -8.75
N ALA A 209 -21.85 -5.61 -9.24
CA ALA A 209 -20.75 -5.11 -8.43
C ALA A 209 -20.86 -3.61 -8.14
N LEU A 210 -20.21 -3.18 -7.07
CA LEU A 210 -20.17 -1.80 -6.62
C LEU A 210 -18.86 -1.16 -7.10
N LEU A 211 -18.96 -0.05 -7.84
CA LEU A 211 -17.79 0.73 -8.21
C LEU A 211 -17.19 1.41 -6.96
N ALA A 212 -15.89 1.25 -6.76
CA ALA A 212 -15.12 1.95 -5.73
C ALA A 212 -13.66 2.17 -6.20
N PRO A 213 -12.92 3.14 -5.65
CA PRO A 213 -11.55 3.40 -6.10
C PRO A 213 -10.60 2.24 -5.79
N ASP A 214 -9.53 2.10 -6.57
CA ASP A 214 -8.41 1.21 -6.21
C ASP A 214 -7.80 1.66 -4.87
N LEU A 215 -7.58 0.71 -3.96
CA LEU A 215 -7.14 1.04 -2.60
C LEU A 215 -5.78 1.74 -2.58
N ALA A 216 -4.88 1.47 -3.54
CA ALA A 216 -3.58 2.11 -3.59
C ALA A 216 -3.68 3.63 -3.82
N LEU A 217 -4.79 4.14 -4.34
CA LEU A 217 -5.03 5.59 -4.46
C LEU A 217 -5.18 6.27 -3.10
N GLY A 218 -5.61 5.54 -2.08
CA GLY A 218 -5.70 6.04 -0.71
C GLY A 218 -4.44 5.80 0.12
N LEU A 219 -3.36 5.25 -0.45
CA LEU A 219 -2.15 4.98 0.32
C LEU A 219 -1.58 6.26 0.92
N ASP A 220 -1.46 6.33 2.24
CA ASP A 220 -0.69 7.37 2.91
C ASP A 220 0.74 6.93 3.09
N ILE A 221 1.67 7.56 2.38
CA ILE A 221 3.09 7.26 2.54
C ILE A 221 3.52 7.67 3.97
N PRO A 222 4.04 6.75 4.81
CA PRO A 222 4.47 7.09 6.15
C PRO A 222 5.50 8.22 6.16
N TRP A 223 5.41 9.13 7.13
CA TRP A 223 6.26 10.34 7.18
C TRP A 223 7.77 10.03 7.11
N HIS A 224 8.21 8.92 7.73
CA HIS A 224 9.61 8.51 7.71
C HIS A 224 10.03 8.04 6.31
N TRP A 225 9.13 7.40 5.55
CA TRP A 225 9.37 7.12 4.14
C TRP A 225 9.42 8.40 3.32
N LYS A 226 8.50 9.36 3.54
CA LYS A 226 8.53 10.67 2.87
C LYS A 226 9.89 11.37 3.07
N LEU A 227 10.48 11.27 4.27
CA LEU A 227 11.83 11.76 4.57
C LEU A 227 12.91 11.05 3.75
N PHE A 228 12.94 9.71 3.76
CA PHE A 228 13.95 8.93 3.02
C PHE A 228 13.81 9.01 1.51
N LEU A 229 12.58 9.19 1.01
CA LEU A 229 12.26 9.40 -0.40
C LEU A 229 12.54 10.84 -0.86
N GLY A 230 12.89 11.75 0.05
CA GLY A 230 13.15 13.15 -0.26
C GLY A 230 11.89 13.94 -0.67
N LEU A 231 10.71 13.44 -0.34
CA LEU A 231 9.42 14.04 -0.70
C LEU A 231 9.10 15.32 0.09
N ASN A 232 9.75 15.54 1.24
CA ASN A 232 9.56 16.73 2.10
C ASN A 232 10.44 17.94 1.69
N ARG A 233 11.23 17.83 0.61
CA ARG A 233 12.17 18.89 0.22
C ARG A 233 11.55 19.80 -0.86
N ARG A 234 11.38 21.08 -0.55
CA ARG A 234 11.02 22.17 -1.51
C ARG A 234 11.90 22.21 -2.76
N ARG A 235 13.08 21.56 -2.73
CA ARG A 235 13.96 21.35 -3.89
C ARG A 235 14.14 19.85 -4.11
N GLN A 236 13.32 19.25 -4.97
CA GLN A 236 13.56 17.91 -5.54
C GLN A 236 14.70 17.92 -6.60
N SER A 237 15.64 18.86 -6.51
CA SER A 237 16.38 19.37 -7.66
C SER A 237 17.80 18.81 -7.83
N ARG A 238 18.16 17.66 -7.27
CA ARG A 238 19.58 17.24 -7.32
C ARG A 238 19.94 15.89 -7.92
N LEU A 239 19.03 14.93 -8.14
CA LEU A 239 19.41 13.64 -8.77
C LEU A 239 18.19 12.94 -9.42
N THR A 240 17.48 13.59 -10.34
CA THR A 240 16.34 12.98 -11.04
C THR A 240 16.64 12.78 -12.52
N ILE A 241 16.52 11.54 -13.00
CA ILE A 241 16.55 11.22 -14.43
C ILE A 241 15.31 11.85 -15.07
N ASP A 242 15.46 12.43 -16.26
CA ASP A 242 14.36 13.20 -16.88
C ASP A 242 13.13 12.32 -17.17
N LYS A 243 13.35 11.17 -17.84
CA LYS A 243 12.29 10.24 -18.24
C LYS A 243 12.71 8.79 -17.96
N GLY A 244 11.78 7.99 -17.44
CA GLY A 244 11.94 6.55 -17.27
C GLY A 244 10.81 5.78 -17.94
N LEU A 245 11.13 4.93 -18.92
CA LEU A 245 10.19 4.02 -19.56
C LEU A 245 10.28 2.65 -18.88
N TRP A 246 9.20 2.19 -18.26
CA TRP A 246 9.14 0.96 -17.45
C TRP A 246 8.00 0.08 -17.94
N LEU A 247 8.33 -1.02 -18.62
CA LEU A 247 7.35 -1.88 -19.28
C LEU A 247 7.35 -3.26 -18.65
N ARG A 248 6.18 -3.88 -18.61
CA ARG A 248 5.99 -5.23 -18.07
C ARG A 248 6.61 -6.30 -18.97
N HIS A 249 7.08 -7.38 -18.37
CA HIS A 249 7.62 -8.55 -19.07
C HIS A 249 6.66 -9.74 -19.13
N ASP A 250 5.52 -9.67 -18.44
CA ASP A 250 4.59 -10.78 -18.32
C ASP A 250 3.60 -10.88 -19.49
N ARG A 251 2.69 -11.86 -19.39
CA ARG A 251 1.64 -12.16 -20.37
C ARG A 251 0.69 -10.99 -20.66
N GLU A 252 0.71 -9.91 -19.87
CA GLU A 252 -0.08 -8.72 -20.16
C GLU A 252 0.70 -7.65 -20.95
N ALA A 253 1.95 -7.91 -21.34
CA ALA A 253 2.79 -7.01 -22.14
C ALA A 253 2.27 -6.84 -23.57
N LEU A 254 2.30 -5.60 -24.06
CA LEU A 254 1.98 -5.27 -25.46
C LEU A 254 3.18 -4.73 -26.26
N PHE A 255 4.25 -4.33 -25.57
CA PHE A 255 5.32 -3.54 -26.17
C PHE A 255 6.67 -4.25 -26.12
N SER A 256 7.53 -3.92 -27.08
CA SER A 256 8.92 -4.36 -27.10
C SER A 256 9.72 -3.77 -25.94
N GLN A 257 10.62 -4.57 -25.37
CA GLN A 257 11.49 -4.16 -24.26
C GLN A 257 12.74 -3.39 -24.70
N SER A 258 12.96 -3.21 -26.00
CA SER A 258 14.19 -2.62 -26.57
C SER A 258 14.58 -1.25 -26.00
N ARG A 259 13.61 -0.44 -25.55
CA ARG A 259 13.82 0.88 -24.93
C ARG A 259 13.38 0.96 -23.47
N SER A 260 12.90 -0.17 -22.92
CA SER A 260 12.46 -0.28 -21.53
C SER A 260 13.66 -0.28 -20.59
N LEU A 261 13.51 0.33 -19.42
CA LEU A 261 14.45 0.21 -18.30
C LEU A 261 14.22 -1.09 -17.50
N GLY A 262 13.24 -1.90 -17.92
CA GLY A 262 12.87 -3.18 -17.34
C GLY A 262 11.46 -3.16 -16.75
N ASP A 263 11.12 -4.25 -16.06
CA ASP A 263 9.86 -4.37 -15.33
C ASP A 263 10.06 -3.91 -13.88
N PRO A 264 9.34 -2.88 -13.41
CA PRO A 264 9.55 -2.34 -12.08
C PRO A 264 9.20 -3.35 -10.98
N VAL A 265 8.35 -4.36 -11.25
CA VAL A 265 8.01 -5.40 -10.25
C VAL A 265 9.10 -6.45 -10.10
N GLU A 266 9.99 -6.61 -11.08
CA GLU A 266 11.17 -7.47 -10.98
C GLU A 266 12.29 -6.77 -10.20
N CYS A 267 12.36 -5.44 -10.31
CA CYS A 267 13.36 -4.61 -9.64
C CYS A 267 13.06 -4.35 -8.16
N CYS A 268 11.80 -4.50 -7.74
CA CYS A 268 11.33 -4.08 -6.41
C CYS A 268 10.66 -5.23 -5.67
N ARG A 269 11.06 -5.42 -4.40
CA ARG A 269 10.50 -6.45 -3.50
C ARG A 269 9.63 -5.87 -2.38
N SER A 270 9.50 -4.54 -2.31
CA SER A 270 8.71 -3.86 -1.28
C SER A 270 8.08 -2.57 -1.80
N PRO A 271 6.93 -2.14 -1.23
CA PRO A 271 6.32 -0.84 -1.53
C PRO A 271 7.30 0.33 -1.45
N PHE A 272 8.18 0.35 -0.45
CA PHE A 272 9.18 1.41 -0.30
C PHE A 272 10.16 1.46 -1.48
N GLN A 273 10.67 0.31 -1.93
CA GLN A 273 11.57 0.25 -3.10
C GLN A 273 10.85 0.73 -4.37
N TYR A 274 9.57 0.38 -4.51
CA TYR A 274 8.76 0.78 -5.65
C TYR A 274 8.52 2.29 -5.71
N LEU A 275 8.17 2.91 -4.58
CA LEU A 275 8.08 4.36 -4.43
C LEU A 275 9.45 5.02 -4.67
N ARG A 276 10.52 4.46 -4.11
CA ARG A 276 11.89 4.96 -4.29
C ARG A 276 12.32 4.94 -5.75
N LEU A 277 11.99 3.87 -6.47
CA LEU A 277 12.27 3.78 -7.91
C LEU A 277 11.57 4.91 -8.66
N ALA A 278 10.28 5.14 -8.39
CA ALA A 278 9.52 6.22 -9.00
C ALA A 278 10.12 7.62 -8.69
N THR A 279 10.62 7.84 -7.46
CA THR A 279 11.26 9.13 -7.12
C THR A 279 12.56 9.43 -7.87
N GLY A 280 13.17 8.44 -8.51
CA GLY A 280 14.35 8.62 -9.34
C GLY A 280 14.10 9.36 -10.66
N TYR A 281 12.84 9.53 -11.06
CA TYR A 281 12.45 10.08 -12.36
C TYR A 281 11.60 11.34 -12.22
N ARG A 282 11.73 12.30 -13.16
CA ARG A 282 10.81 13.44 -13.27
C ARG A 282 9.51 13.03 -13.97
N HIS A 283 9.64 12.20 -15.00
CA HIS A 283 8.54 11.62 -15.76
C HIS A 283 8.65 10.09 -15.81
N VAL A 284 7.65 9.39 -15.29
CA VAL A 284 7.49 7.94 -15.43
C VAL A 284 6.51 7.63 -16.56
N ILE A 285 6.93 6.82 -17.53
CA ILE A 285 6.05 6.22 -18.53
C ILE A 285 6.03 4.72 -18.27
N THR A 286 4.84 4.14 -18.12
CA THR A 286 4.74 2.73 -17.78
C THR A 286 3.44 2.11 -18.25
N ASP A 287 3.47 0.81 -18.53
CA ASP A 287 2.27 0.00 -18.65
C ASP A 287 1.89 -0.67 -17.31
N ARG A 288 2.68 -0.57 -16.23
CA ARG A 288 2.36 -1.14 -14.91
C ARG A 288 1.46 -0.16 -14.13
N LEU A 289 0.18 -0.51 -13.98
CA LEU A 289 -0.83 0.32 -13.30
C LEU A 289 -0.34 0.85 -11.93
N HIS A 290 0.09 -0.04 -11.04
CA HIS A 290 0.52 0.40 -9.70
C HIS A 290 1.85 1.14 -9.69
N PHE A 291 2.68 1.01 -10.72
CA PHE A 291 3.87 1.86 -10.85
C PHE A 291 3.49 3.28 -11.23
N ALA A 292 2.48 3.44 -12.09
CA ALA A 292 1.89 4.74 -12.37
C ALA A 292 1.28 5.37 -11.09
N VAL A 293 0.53 4.59 -10.30
CA VAL A 293 0.00 5.06 -9.01
C VAL A 293 1.13 5.47 -8.05
N ALA A 294 2.21 4.67 -7.95
CA ALA A 294 3.38 4.99 -7.13
C ALA A 294 4.08 6.29 -7.57
N ALA A 295 4.15 6.54 -8.88
CA ALA A 295 4.71 7.76 -9.44
C ALA A 295 3.85 8.99 -9.13
N LEU A 296 2.52 8.87 -9.25
CA LEU A 296 1.57 9.92 -8.87
C LEU A 296 1.64 10.25 -7.37
N LEU A 297 1.66 9.23 -6.49
CA LEU A 297 1.83 9.41 -5.05
C LEU A 297 3.15 10.12 -4.69
N CYS A 298 4.19 9.94 -5.51
CA CYS A 298 5.47 10.62 -5.36
C CYS A 298 5.51 12.02 -6.02
N GLY A 299 4.40 12.50 -6.57
CA GLY A 299 4.29 13.79 -7.25
C GLY A 299 5.04 13.84 -8.59
N ARG A 300 5.17 12.71 -9.29
CA ARG A 300 5.89 12.62 -10.58
C ARG A 300 4.94 12.77 -11.74
N LYS A 301 5.41 13.41 -12.81
CA LYS A 301 4.72 13.38 -14.10
C LYS A 301 4.60 11.91 -14.50
N THR A 302 3.40 11.47 -14.86
CA THR A 302 3.12 10.05 -15.07
C THR A 302 2.29 9.86 -16.32
N THR A 303 2.77 9.02 -17.24
CA THR A 303 2.02 8.56 -18.41
C THR A 303 1.75 7.07 -18.30
N LEU A 304 0.47 6.69 -18.33
CA LEU A 304 0.05 5.29 -18.38
C LEU A 304 -0.13 4.84 -19.82
N LEU A 305 0.33 3.63 -20.10
CA LEU A 305 0.20 2.94 -21.39
C LEU A 305 -0.84 1.80 -21.29
N PRO A 306 -1.42 1.34 -22.42
CA PRO A 306 -2.33 0.19 -22.40
C PRO A 306 -1.62 -1.10 -22.02
N ASN A 307 -2.42 -2.06 -21.55
CA ASN A 307 -2.03 -3.45 -21.39
C ASN A 307 -2.90 -4.35 -22.27
N SER A 308 -2.67 -5.67 -22.22
CA SER A 308 -3.37 -6.67 -23.05
C SER A 308 -4.90 -6.69 -22.93
N TYR A 309 -5.50 -5.96 -21.99
CA TYR A 309 -6.95 -5.85 -21.84
C TYR A 309 -7.34 -4.48 -21.29
N HIS A 310 -8.63 -4.25 -21.03
CA HIS A 310 -9.20 -2.93 -20.70
C HIS A 310 -8.67 -2.28 -19.42
N LYS A 311 -8.01 -3.01 -18.50
CA LYS A 311 -7.70 -2.54 -17.13
C LYS A 311 -7.02 -1.18 -17.10
N ASN A 312 -5.91 -0.99 -17.80
CA ASN A 312 -5.16 0.28 -17.70
C ASN A 312 -5.98 1.44 -18.25
N ARG A 313 -6.64 1.24 -19.40
CA ARG A 313 -7.45 2.28 -20.04
C ARG A 313 -8.64 2.68 -19.17
N SER A 314 -9.37 1.69 -18.65
CA SER A 314 -10.54 1.97 -17.82
C SER A 314 -10.16 2.57 -16.47
N MET A 315 -9.04 2.16 -15.86
CA MET A 315 -8.50 2.81 -14.66
C MET A 315 -8.13 4.27 -14.90
N TYR A 316 -7.51 4.56 -16.05
CA TYR A 316 -7.19 5.93 -16.45
C TYR A 316 -8.44 6.80 -16.57
N GLU A 317 -9.43 6.34 -17.33
CA GLU A 317 -10.68 7.06 -17.57
C GLU A 317 -11.56 7.17 -16.31
N THR A 318 -11.49 6.19 -15.41
CA THR A 318 -12.32 6.19 -14.20
C THR A 318 -11.75 7.07 -13.11
N TRP A 319 -10.42 7.09 -12.92
CA TRP A 319 -9.81 7.76 -11.76
C TRP A 319 -8.54 8.56 -12.09
N LEU A 320 -7.61 8.00 -12.87
CA LEU A 320 -6.25 8.55 -12.90
C LEU A 320 -6.12 9.83 -13.71
N HIS A 321 -6.97 10.05 -14.71
CA HIS A 321 -6.97 11.27 -15.52
C HIS A 321 -7.20 12.51 -14.65
N GLU A 322 -8.19 12.48 -13.76
CA GLU A 322 -8.48 13.59 -12.83
C GLU A 322 -7.37 13.80 -11.79
N LEU A 323 -6.57 12.76 -11.54
CA LEU A 323 -5.40 12.81 -10.65
C LEU A 323 -4.11 13.26 -11.37
N GLY A 324 -4.21 13.73 -12.61
CA GLY A 324 -3.08 14.28 -13.38
C GLY A 324 -2.21 13.24 -14.09
N CYS A 325 -2.69 12.00 -14.23
CA CYS A 325 -2.05 11.04 -15.11
C CYS A 325 -2.31 11.40 -16.57
N GLU A 326 -1.31 11.22 -17.44
CA GLU A 326 -1.45 11.28 -18.89
C GLU A 326 -1.66 9.89 -19.47
N TRP A 327 -2.29 9.80 -20.65
CA TRP A 327 -2.42 8.56 -21.41
C TRP A 327 -1.65 8.63 -22.73
N ARG A 328 -1.06 7.51 -23.15
CA ARG A 328 -0.60 7.29 -24.53
C ARG A 328 -0.88 5.86 -24.95
N ASP A 329 -1.19 5.67 -26.23
CA ASP A 329 -1.40 4.34 -26.80
C ASP A 329 -0.09 3.60 -27.08
N ALA A 330 1.05 4.31 -27.06
CA ALA A 330 2.39 3.76 -27.24
C ALA A 330 3.49 4.56 -26.48
N PRO A 331 4.64 3.94 -26.15
CA PRO A 331 5.77 4.53 -25.41
C PRO A 331 6.38 5.86 -25.91
#